data_AF-A0A2U1MAU3-F1
#
_entry.id   AF-A0A2U1MAU3-F1
#
_cell.length_a   1.000
_cell.length_b   1.000
_cell.length_c   1.000
_cell.angle_alpha   90.00
_cell.angle_beta   90.00
_cell.angle_gamma   90.00
#
_symmetry.space_group_name_H-M   'P 1'
#
loop_
_entity.id
_entity.type
_entity.pdbx_description
1 polymer ?
#
loop_
_entity_poly.entity_id
_entity_poly.type
_entity_poly.pdbx_seq_one_letter_code
_entity_poly.pdbx_strand_id
1 'polypeptide(L)'
;MKTLAKCYFDVIEKDHVSRYSLSSRQVAILSCIRAPHAQDFLFTIPIDGLGQRMNQRQFRSVLCYRLSVPMFSEGSLCPSCNVHRMDLWGDHVVHCSSEVGVKFMHNLVCDILVDICSKVGIMVRKEAPMGFLSEDGKELRPADLLLFN
;
A
#
# COMPACT_ATOMS: atom_id res chain seq x y z
N MET A 1 6.30 38.37 -25.49
CA MET A 1 5.36 37.24 -25.69
C MET A 1 5.43 36.34 -24.47
N LYS A 2 4.34 36.21 -23.69
CA LYS A 2 4.27 35.13 -22.68
C LYS A 2 4.20 33.81 -23.45
N THR A 3 5.03 32.84 -23.09
CA THR A 3 4.99 31.48 -23.67
C THR A 3 3.59 30.91 -23.49
N LEU A 4 3.09 30.18 -24.50
CA LEU A 4 1.74 29.60 -24.49
C LEU A 4 1.46 28.80 -23.21
N ALA A 5 2.47 28.09 -22.71
CA ALA A 5 2.44 27.38 -21.44
C ALA A 5 2.11 28.30 -20.26
N LYS A 6 2.71 29.51 -20.19
CA LYS A 6 2.43 30.47 -19.12
C LYS A 6 0.99 30.95 -19.17
N CYS A 7 0.46 31.28 -20.34
CA CYS A 7 -0.96 31.66 -20.45
C CYS A 7 -1.90 30.52 -20.05
N TYR A 8 -1.57 29.27 -20.40
CA TYR A 8 -2.35 28.11 -20.02
C TYR A 8 -2.33 27.85 -18.50
N PHE A 9 -1.14 27.84 -17.88
CA PHE A 9 -1.01 27.65 -16.44
C PHE A 9 -1.60 28.82 -15.63
N ASP A 10 -1.46 30.07 -16.11
CA ASP A 10 -2.10 31.25 -15.49
C ASP A 10 -3.64 31.10 -15.45
N VAL A 11 -4.26 30.47 -16.46
CA VAL A 11 -5.70 30.18 -16.48
C VAL A 11 -6.06 29.05 -15.53
N ILE A 12 -5.30 27.95 -15.53
CA ILE A 12 -5.52 26.84 -14.59
C ILE A 12 -5.40 27.30 -13.14
N GLU A 13 -4.40 28.11 -12.83
CA GLU A 13 -4.15 28.61 -11.48
C GLU A 13 -5.30 29.51 -11.00
N LYS A 14 -5.84 30.36 -11.89
CA LYS A 14 -6.98 31.23 -11.56
C LYS A 14 -8.29 30.47 -11.40
N ASP A 15 -8.61 29.54 -12.31
CA ASP A 15 -9.92 28.89 -12.38
C ASP A 15 -10.02 27.59 -11.57
N HIS A 16 -8.94 26.81 -11.49
CA HIS A 16 -8.96 25.47 -10.91
C HIS A 16 -8.31 25.41 -9.53
N VAL A 17 -7.20 26.10 -9.28
CA VAL A 17 -6.48 26.01 -7.99
C VAL A 17 -7.27 26.68 -6.87
N SER A 18 -7.98 27.77 -7.16
CA SER A 18 -8.78 28.52 -6.18
C SER A 18 -10.02 27.78 -5.66
N ARG A 19 -10.48 26.73 -6.36
CA ARG A 19 -11.67 25.93 -6.00
C ARG A 19 -11.36 24.49 -5.57
N TYR A 20 -10.09 24.10 -5.60
CA TYR A 20 -9.71 22.72 -5.34
C TYR A 20 -9.45 22.49 -3.86
N SER A 21 -10.50 22.10 -3.12
CA SER A 21 -10.34 21.55 -1.79
C SER A 21 -10.12 20.03 -1.89
N LEU A 22 -8.98 19.58 -1.40
CA LEU A 22 -8.68 18.16 -1.29
C LEU A 22 -9.47 17.56 -0.13
N SER A 23 -10.08 16.39 -0.34
CA SER A 23 -10.62 15.61 0.77
C SER A 23 -9.49 15.03 1.62
N SER A 24 -9.77 14.71 2.89
CA SER A 24 -8.79 14.06 3.79
C SER A 24 -8.18 12.79 3.17
N ARG A 25 -8.99 12.03 2.41
CA ARG A 25 -8.53 10.84 1.67
C ARG A 25 -7.50 11.20 0.60
N GLN A 26 -7.78 12.23 -0.22
CA GLN A 26 -6.85 12.65 -1.27
C GLN A 26 -5.55 13.21 -0.69
N VAL A 27 -5.64 13.97 0.41
CA VAL A 27 -4.45 14.45 1.15
C VAL A 27 -3.59 13.28 1.63
N ALA A 28 -4.20 12.25 2.21
CA ALA A 28 -3.50 11.05 2.67
C ALA A 28 -2.81 10.33 1.50
N ILE A 29 -3.53 10.10 0.40
CA ILE A 29 -2.99 9.44 -0.79
C ILE A 29 -1.82 10.23 -1.40
N LEU A 30 -1.97 11.54 -1.57
CA LEU A 30 -0.90 12.39 -2.08
C LEU A 30 0.33 12.36 -1.19
N SER A 31 0.13 12.38 0.13
CA SER A 31 1.23 12.26 1.10
C SER A 31 1.96 10.91 0.95
N CYS A 32 1.22 9.81 0.81
CA CYS A 32 1.78 8.48 0.58
C CYS A 32 2.54 8.37 -0.76
N ILE A 33 2.00 8.95 -1.84
CA ILE A 33 2.60 8.87 -3.18
C ILE A 33 3.88 9.69 -3.29
N ARG A 34 3.99 10.76 -2.49
CA ARG A 34 5.17 11.63 -2.42
C ARG A 34 6.31 11.03 -1.58
N ALA A 35 6.05 9.95 -0.84
CA ALA A 35 7.10 9.32 -0.05
C ALA A 35 8.22 8.79 -0.97
N PRO A 36 9.50 8.86 -0.54
CA PRO A 36 10.60 8.27 -1.28
C PRO A 36 10.30 6.82 -1.64
N HIS A 37 10.66 6.43 -2.87
CA HIS A 37 10.50 5.07 -3.40
C HIS A 37 9.04 4.57 -3.54
N ALA A 38 8.03 5.38 -3.21
CA ALA A 38 6.63 4.94 -3.25
C ALA A 38 6.14 4.51 -4.63
N GLN A 39 6.80 4.96 -5.70
CA GLN A 39 6.43 4.71 -7.10
C GLN A 39 7.48 3.91 -7.88
N ASP A 40 8.51 3.37 -7.20
CA ASP A 40 9.62 2.70 -7.89
C ASP A 40 9.14 1.48 -8.70
N PHE A 41 8.05 0.84 -8.27
CA PHE A 41 7.41 -0.25 -9.01
C PHE A 41 6.98 0.12 -10.45
N LEU A 42 6.83 1.41 -10.78
CA LEU A 42 6.54 1.89 -12.13
C LEU A 42 7.77 1.90 -13.04
N PHE A 43 8.96 1.98 -12.46
CA PHE A 43 10.24 2.09 -13.17
C PHE A 43 11.03 0.78 -13.15
N THR A 44 10.67 -0.16 -12.27
CA THR A 44 11.31 -1.48 -12.18
C THR A 44 10.96 -2.37 -13.37
N ILE A 45 11.98 -2.96 -13.99
CA ILE A 45 11.81 -4.00 -15.01
C ILE A 45 11.43 -5.31 -14.29
N PRO A 46 10.25 -5.90 -14.55
CA PRO A 46 9.86 -7.14 -13.88
C PRO A 46 10.70 -8.32 -14.38
N ILE A 47 11.30 -9.08 -13.46
CA ILE A 47 12.04 -10.31 -13.76
C ILE A 47 11.20 -11.51 -13.34
N ASP A 48 10.67 -12.24 -14.33
CA ASP A 48 9.77 -13.39 -14.10
C ASP A 48 10.44 -14.48 -13.26
N GLY A 49 11.73 -14.78 -13.51
CA GLY A 49 12.48 -15.78 -12.76
C GLY A 49 12.68 -15.47 -11.27
N LEU A 50 12.46 -14.23 -10.84
CA LEU A 50 12.55 -13.79 -9.44
C LEU A 50 11.18 -13.54 -8.79
N GLY A 51 10.09 -13.80 -9.52
CA GLY A 51 8.74 -13.54 -9.05
C GLY A 51 8.40 -12.05 -8.90
N GLN A 52 9.11 -11.16 -9.61
CA GLN A 52 8.94 -9.70 -9.49
C GLN A 52 7.82 -9.15 -10.39
N ARG A 53 7.14 -10.00 -11.16
CA ARG A 53 6.08 -9.58 -12.07
C ARG A 53 4.76 -9.41 -11.35
N MET A 54 4.26 -8.18 -11.36
CA MET A 54 2.89 -7.87 -10.99
C MET A 54 1.95 -8.26 -12.13
N ASN A 55 0.82 -8.91 -11.82
CA ASN A 55 -0.16 -9.23 -12.84
C ASN A 55 -0.91 -7.97 -13.31
N GLN A 56 -1.49 -7.99 -14.52
CA GLN A 56 -2.14 -6.82 -15.12
C GLN A 56 -3.29 -6.27 -14.26
N ARG A 57 -4.05 -7.15 -13.58
CA ARG A 57 -5.16 -6.76 -12.71
C ARG A 57 -4.66 -6.04 -11.46
N GLN A 58 -3.64 -6.61 -10.80
CA GLN A 58 -2.95 -6.03 -9.65
C GLN A 58 -2.37 -4.65 -10.00
N PHE A 59 -1.67 -4.55 -11.13
CA PHE A 59 -1.08 -3.29 -11.58
C PHE A 59 -2.14 -2.21 -11.78
N ARG A 60 -3.23 -2.55 -12.46
CA ARG A 60 -4.38 -1.65 -12.64
C ARG A 60 -5.00 -1.24 -11.31
N SER A 61 -5.23 -2.19 -10.40
CA SER A 61 -5.81 -1.91 -9.07
C SER A 61 -4.94 -0.97 -8.24
N VAL A 62 -3.62 -1.21 -8.19
CA VAL A 62 -2.67 -0.35 -7.46
C VAL A 62 -2.65 1.07 -8.04
N LEU A 63 -2.62 1.20 -9.37
CA LEU A 63 -2.68 2.50 -10.05
C LEU A 63 -4.00 3.22 -9.79
N CYS A 64 -5.14 2.56 -9.96
CA CYS A 64 -6.45 3.16 -9.73
C CYS A 64 -6.57 3.65 -8.28
N TYR A 65 -6.15 2.84 -7.30
CA TYR A 65 -6.17 3.22 -5.90
C TYR A 65 -5.33 4.48 -5.62
N ARG A 66 -4.09 4.50 -6.10
CA ARG A 66 -3.15 5.63 -5.93
C ARG A 66 -3.62 6.89 -6.66
N LEU A 67 -4.22 6.76 -7.84
CA LEU A 67 -4.73 7.90 -8.60
C LEU A 67 -6.14 8.34 -8.16
N SER A 68 -6.71 7.71 -7.12
CA SER A 68 -8.08 7.95 -6.68
C SER A 68 -9.14 7.75 -7.77
N VAL A 69 -8.88 6.82 -8.68
CA VAL A 69 -9.83 6.41 -9.73
C VAL A 69 -10.81 5.39 -9.13
N PRO A 70 -12.14 5.61 -9.25
CA PRO A 70 -13.13 4.65 -8.78
C PRO A 70 -12.93 3.26 -9.39
N MET A 71 -12.92 2.22 -8.55
CA MET A 71 -12.71 0.82 -8.94
C MET A 71 -13.98 -0.02 -8.85
N PHE A 72 -14.91 0.35 -7.97
CA PHE A 72 -16.11 -0.44 -7.69
C PHE A 72 -17.37 0.33 -8.04
N SER A 73 -18.44 -0.39 -8.35
CA SER A 73 -19.78 0.18 -8.49
C SER A 73 -20.39 0.45 -7.12
N GLU A 74 -21.15 1.54 -7.02
CA GLU A 74 -21.82 1.92 -5.79
C GLU A 74 -22.78 0.81 -5.32
N GLY A 75 -22.77 0.54 -4.01
CA GLY A 75 -23.72 -0.39 -3.40
C GLY A 75 -23.39 -1.89 -3.58
N SER A 76 -22.30 -2.24 -4.26
CA SER A 76 -21.79 -3.61 -4.30
C SER A 76 -21.38 -4.11 -2.90
N LEU A 77 -21.48 -5.42 -2.65
CA LEU A 77 -20.98 -6.03 -1.42
C LEU A 77 -19.51 -6.41 -1.58
N CYS A 78 -18.76 -6.33 -0.47
CA CYS A 78 -17.39 -6.83 -0.42
C CYS A 78 -17.37 -8.32 -0.79
N PRO A 79 -16.60 -8.75 -1.82
CA PRO A 79 -16.50 -10.16 -2.16
C PRO A 79 -15.80 -10.99 -1.07
N SER A 80 -14.99 -10.35 -0.22
CA SER A 80 -14.21 -11.03 0.82
C SER A 80 -15.01 -11.29 2.09
N CYS A 81 -15.77 -10.31 2.60
CA CYS A 81 -16.59 -10.49 3.81
C CYS A 81 -18.07 -10.75 3.53
N ASN A 82 -18.57 -10.42 2.34
CA ASN A 82 -19.99 -10.51 1.95
C ASN A 82 -20.99 -9.83 2.90
N VAL A 83 -20.49 -8.96 3.79
CA VAL A 83 -21.27 -8.29 4.85
C VAL A 83 -21.28 -6.78 4.63
N HIS A 84 -20.11 -6.20 4.38
CA HIS A 84 -19.95 -4.76 4.25
C HIS A 84 -20.13 -4.30 2.80
N ARG A 85 -20.69 -3.10 2.63
CA ARG A 85 -20.76 -2.42 1.34
C ARG A 85 -19.36 -1.99 0.89
N MET A 86 -19.14 -2.06 -0.41
CA MET A 86 -17.93 -1.58 -1.04
C MET A 86 -18.00 -0.08 -1.28
N ASP A 87 -16.95 0.61 -0.87
CA ASP A 87 -16.72 1.98 -1.28
C ASP A 87 -16.21 2.01 -2.73
N LEU A 88 -16.52 3.08 -3.45
CA LEU A 88 -16.16 3.26 -4.85
C LEU A 88 -14.64 3.15 -5.09
N TRP A 89 -13.83 3.53 -4.09
CA TRP A 89 -12.38 3.63 -4.21
C TRP A 89 -11.62 2.40 -3.72
N GLY A 90 -12.30 1.42 -3.12
CA GLY A 90 -11.70 0.18 -2.64
C GLY A 90 -10.94 0.28 -1.31
N ASP A 91 -11.14 1.35 -0.53
CA ASP A 91 -10.52 1.50 0.79
C ASP A 91 -10.89 0.34 1.73
N HIS A 92 -12.12 -0.17 1.64
CA HIS A 92 -12.57 -1.33 2.40
C HIS A 92 -11.76 -2.59 2.10
N VAL A 93 -11.43 -2.86 0.84
CA VAL A 93 -10.66 -4.06 0.46
C VAL A 93 -9.30 -4.08 1.12
N VAL A 94 -8.68 -2.90 1.31
CA VAL A 94 -7.35 -2.77 1.93
C VAL A 94 -7.37 -3.15 3.42
N HIS A 95 -8.49 -2.98 4.11
CA HIS A 95 -8.62 -3.24 5.55
C HIS A 95 -9.68 -4.29 5.92
N CYS A 96 -10.23 -4.99 4.93
CA CYS A 96 -11.35 -5.90 5.13
C CYS A 96 -11.00 -6.97 6.16
N SER A 97 -11.78 -7.06 7.22
CA SER A 97 -11.60 -8.01 8.31
C SER A 97 -12.33 -9.34 8.09
N SER A 98 -12.53 -9.78 6.83
CA SER A 98 -13.11 -11.11 6.55
C SER A 98 -12.26 -12.23 7.15
N GLU A 99 -12.69 -13.50 7.09
CA GLU A 99 -12.04 -14.63 7.79
C GLU A 99 -10.53 -14.78 7.55
N VAL A 100 -10.00 -14.28 6.43
CA VAL A 100 -8.53 -14.23 6.21
C VAL A 100 -7.89 -13.21 7.18
N GLY A 101 -8.52 -12.06 7.36
CA GLY A 101 -8.39 -11.20 8.53
C GLY A 101 -7.13 -10.33 8.58
N VAL A 102 -7.13 -9.38 9.51
CA VAL A 102 -5.99 -8.50 9.80
C VAL A 102 -4.72 -9.30 10.11
N LYS A 103 -4.87 -10.47 10.76
CA LYS A 103 -3.75 -11.38 11.07
C LYS A 103 -3.09 -11.96 9.81
N PHE A 104 -3.86 -12.33 8.79
CA PHE A 104 -3.26 -12.79 7.53
C PHE A 104 -2.53 -11.67 6.83
N MET A 105 -3.12 -10.48 6.75
CA MET A 105 -2.48 -9.32 6.13
C MET A 105 -1.18 -8.95 6.85
N HIS A 106 -1.21 -8.97 8.18
CA HIS A 106 -0.02 -8.82 9.02
C HIS A 106 1.05 -9.86 8.69
N ASN A 107 0.68 -11.14 8.69
CA ASN A 107 1.61 -12.23 8.43
C ASN A 107 2.17 -12.18 7.01
N LEU A 108 1.34 -11.83 6.02
CA LEU A 108 1.73 -11.64 4.64
C LEU A 108 2.78 -10.51 4.50
N VAL A 109 2.56 -9.38 5.16
CA VAL A 109 3.55 -8.28 5.18
C VAL A 109 4.85 -8.76 5.82
N CYS A 110 4.78 -9.45 6.96
CA CYS A 110 5.96 -10.00 7.61
C CYS A 110 6.72 -10.99 6.70
N ASP A 111 6.01 -11.89 6.03
CA ASP A 111 6.59 -12.89 5.14
C ASP A 111 7.26 -12.25 3.91
N ILE A 112 6.64 -11.21 3.33
CA ILE A 112 7.23 -10.44 2.24
C ILE A 112 8.53 -9.75 2.69
N LEU A 113 8.54 -9.15 3.88
CA LEU A 113 9.75 -8.51 4.40
C LEU A 113 10.87 -9.52 4.66
N VAL A 114 10.55 -10.71 5.18
CA VAL A 114 11.51 -11.81 5.34
C VAL A 114 12.11 -12.24 4.00
N ASP A 115 11.28 -12.40 2.99
CA ASP A 115 11.71 -12.78 1.63
C ASP A 115 12.63 -11.71 1.02
N ILE A 116 12.25 -10.43 1.13
CA ILE A 116 13.07 -9.31 0.64
C ILE A 116 14.43 -9.31 1.33
N CYS A 117 14.48 -9.39 2.67
CA CYS A 117 15.72 -9.39 3.43
C CYS A 117 16.62 -10.56 3.04
N SER A 118 16.04 -11.77 2.96
CA SER A 118 16.76 -12.98 2.53
C SER A 118 17.36 -12.84 1.14
N LYS A 119 16.62 -12.26 0.19
CA LYS A 119 17.07 -12.04 -1.20
C LYS A 119 18.20 -11.03 -1.32
N VAL A 120 18.27 -10.03 -0.43
CA VAL A 120 19.37 -9.06 -0.40
C VAL A 120 20.52 -9.48 0.52
N GLY A 121 20.49 -10.71 1.07
CA GLY A 121 21.54 -11.26 1.92
C GLY A 121 21.52 -10.75 3.37
N ILE A 122 20.45 -10.08 3.79
CA ILE A 122 20.24 -9.67 5.18
C ILE A 122 19.67 -10.86 5.95
N MET A 123 20.37 -11.29 7.00
CA MET A 123 19.86 -12.35 7.86
C MET A 123 18.68 -11.81 8.69
N VAL A 124 17.55 -12.50 8.61
CA VAL A 124 16.29 -12.13 9.26
C VAL A 124 15.69 -13.33 9.97
N ARG A 125 15.08 -13.12 11.14
CA ARG A 125 14.29 -14.13 11.86
C ARG A 125 12.90 -13.60 12.16
N LYS A 126 11.88 -14.38 11.81
CA LYS A 126 10.47 -14.08 12.11
C LYS A 126 10.12 -14.49 13.54
N GLU A 127 9.44 -13.61 14.27
CA GLU A 127 9.01 -13.75 15.66
C GLU A 127 10.11 -14.36 16.56
N ALA A 128 11.31 -13.82 16.50
CA ALA A 128 12.46 -14.40 17.18
C ALA A 128 12.33 -14.26 18.72
N PRO A 129 12.62 -15.31 19.50
CA PRO A 129 12.78 -15.17 20.94
C PRO A 129 14.05 -14.37 21.24
N MET A 130 13.93 -13.36 22.09
CA MET A 130 15.02 -12.45 22.46
C MET A 130 15.50 -12.66 23.90
N GLY A 131 15.13 -13.79 24.52
CA GLY A 131 15.46 -14.10 25.92
C GLY A 131 14.62 -13.35 26.95
N PHE A 132 13.59 -12.61 26.53
CA PHE A 132 12.59 -12.05 27.44
C PHE A 132 11.62 -13.14 27.86
N LEU A 133 11.29 -13.18 29.15
CA LEU A 133 10.31 -14.11 29.71
C LEU A 133 9.08 -13.35 30.19
N SER A 134 7.89 -13.95 30.04
CA SER A 134 6.68 -13.49 30.74
C SER A 134 6.78 -13.79 32.23
N GLU A 135 5.85 -13.27 33.03
CA GLU A 135 5.75 -13.62 34.46
C GLU A 135 5.60 -15.14 34.69
N ASP A 136 4.93 -15.82 33.76
CA ASP A 136 4.78 -17.29 33.76
C ASP A 136 6.03 -18.05 33.22
N GLY A 137 7.13 -17.36 32.94
CA GLY A 137 8.38 -17.98 32.46
C GLY A 137 8.37 -18.41 30.98
N LYS A 138 7.41 -17.94 30.17
CA LYS A 138 7.36 -18.25 28.72
C LYS A 138 8.22 -17.27 27.93
N GLU A 139 8.96 -17.76 26.94
CA GLU A 139 9.70 -16.89 26.03
C GLU A 139 8.76 -15.96 25.24
N LEU A 140 9.08 -14.67 25.29
CA LEU A 140 8.37 -13.61 24.59
C LEU A 140 9.01 -13.32 23.23
N ARG A 141 8.15 -12.87 22.31
CA ARG A 141 8.50 -12.45 20.95
C ARG A 141 8.08 -10.99 20.82
N PRO A 142 8.92 -10.04 21.26
CA PRO A 142 8.52 -8.63 21.37
C PRO A 142 8.42 -7.92 20.02
N ALA A 143 8.86 -8.55 18.93
CA ALA A 143 8.84 -8.00 17.58
C ALA A 143 8.53 -9.10 16.55
N ASP A 144 7.94 -8.69 15.43
CA ASP A 144 7.60 -9.62 14.34
C ASP A 144 8.83 -10.07 13.54
N LEU A 145 9.85 -9.22 13.44
CA LEU A 145 11.07 -9.46 12.66
C LEU A 145 12.32 -8.99 13.43
N LEU A 146 13.34 -9.84 13.44
CA LEU A 146 14.68 -9.54 13.92
C LEU A 146 15.66 -9.53 12.75
N LEU A 147 16.26 -8.37 12.48
CA LEU A 147 17.26 -8.18 11.42
C LEU A 147 18.66 -8.16 12.02
N PHE A 148 19.59 -8.91 11.42
CA PHE A 148 21.00 -8.91 11.80
C PHE A 148 21.76 -8.04 10.79
N ASN A 149 22.45 -7.01 11.29
CA ASN A 149 23.26 -6.06 10.52
C ASN A 149 24.73 -6.20 10.89
#